data_AF-A0A7S2NIJ8-F1
#
_entry.id   AF-A0A7S2NIJ8-F1
#
_cell.length_a   1.000
_cell.length_b   1.000
_cell.length_c   1.000
_cell.angle_alpha   90.00
_cell.angle_beta   90.00
_cell.angle_gamma   90.00
#
_symmetry.space_group_name_H-M   'P 1'
#
loop_
_entity.id
_entity.type
_entity.pdbx_description
1 polymer ?
#
loop_
_entity_poly.entity_id
_entity_poly.type
_entity_poly.pdbx_seq_one_letter_code
_entity_poly.pdbx_strand_id
1 'polypeptide(L)'
;SDNPISDVSMYTTGREPSDTKGLTELAEAVNGHVSLLAITLDGGKLPVDEVKGERLGEVVKGEKKVRFLDLSKKTLGFVSAIFMGTMLNGNENTNELMLHSNELKPVGVTFIVKRLLPSLKTLDISNTITNQQKEAKGDKKADRKTVVGAAVTVPPEQVENLWAAVTTLGSLEKLTMDRDHLKEIKDLGKMLSLK
;
A
#
# COMPACT_ATOMS: atom_id res chain seq x y z
N SER A 1 18.49 18.84 0.55
CA SER A 1 18.96 17.68 -0.22
C SER A 1 18.04 17.53 -1.41
N ASP A 2 18.53 17.66 -2.64
CA ASP A 2 17.76 17.38 -3.87
C ASP A 2 17.60 15.87 -4.07
N ASN A 3 17.11 15.18 -3.03
CA ASN A 3 16.75 13.79 -3.13
C ASN A 3 15.32 13.73 -3.67
N PRO A 4 15.09 13.28 -4.91
CA PRO A 4 13.75 13.18 -5.50
C PRO A 4 12.82 12.20 -4.74
N ILE A 5 13.35 11.45 -3.78
CA ILE A 5 12.59 10.58 -2.86
C ILE A 5 12.06 11.38 -1.65
N SER A 6 12.64 12.54 -1.33
CA SER A 6 12.29 13.31 -0.12
C SER A 6 11.03 14.18 -0.26
N ASP A 7 10.63 14.55 -1.48
CA ASP A 7 9.37 15.22 -1.75
C ASP A 7 8.41 14.29 -2.49
N VAL A 8 7.60 13.54 -1.73
CA VAL A 8 6.62 12.62 -2.30
C VAL A 8 5.35 13.32 -2.82
N SER A 9 5.24 14.64 -2.66
CA SER A 9 4.07 15.41 -3.14
C SER A 9 4.00 15.43 -4.67
N MET A 10 5.16 15.40 -5.33
CA MET A 10 5.24 15.31 -6.79
C MET A 10 4.54 14.06 -7.33
N TYR A 11 4.51 12.95 -6.59
CA TYR A 11 3.88 11.70 -7.03
C TYR A 11 2.43 11.50 -6.60
N THR A 12 1.90 12.35 -5.73
CA THR A 12 0.63 12.08 -5.03
C THR A 12 -0.43 13.17 -5.20
N THR A 13 -0.07 14.33 -5.77
CA THR A 13 -0.94 15.52 -5.87
C THR A 13 -1.92 15.54 -7.04
N GLY A 14 -2.14 14.41 -7.75
CA GLY A 14 -3.09 14.35 -8.87
C GLY A 14 -2.70 15.20 -10.08
N ARG A 15 -1.46 15.69 -10.13
CA ARG A 15 -0.85 16.20 -11.36
C ARG A 15 -0.51 15.02 -12.28
N GLU A 16 -0.27 15.31 -13.57
CA GLU A 16 0.23 14.36 -14.58
C GLU A 16 1.17 13.30 -13.99
N PRO A 17 1.14 12.03 -14.45
CA PRO A 17 1.92 10.94 -13.87
C PRO A 17 3.37 11.37 -13.67
N SER A 18 3.73 11.65 -12.43
CA SER A 18 5.12 11.84 -12.04
C SER A 18 5.90 10.61 -12.48
N ASP A 19 7.05 10.80 -13.11
CA ASP A 19 7.85 9.70 -13.58
C ASP A 19 8.29 8.81 -12.39
N THR A 20 7.65 7.64 -12.27
CA THR A 20 7.97 6.63 -11.24
C THR A 20 8.99 5.63 -11.75
N LYS A 21 9.52 5.79 -12.97
CA LYS A 21 10.44 4.85 -13.60
C LYS A 21 11.68 4.60 -12.75
N GLY A 22 12.36 5.65 -12.28
CA GLY A 22 13.55 5.50 -11.44
C GLY A 22 13.28 4.80 -10.11
N LEU A 23 12.13 5.07 -9.47
CA LEU A 23 11.72 4.36 -8.25
C LEU A 23 11.38 2.90 -8.53
N THR A 24 10.77 2.62 -9.68
CA THR A 24 10.43 1.26 -10.12
C THR A 24 11.69 0.46 -10.43
N GLU A 25 12.65 1.03 -11.16
CA GLU A 25 13.94 0.40 -11.46
C GLU A 25 14.73 0.09 -10.17
N LEU A 26 14.73 1.02 -9.19
CA LEU A 26 15.35 0.78 -7.89
C LEU A 26 14.62 -0.34 -7.11
N ALA A 27 13.30 -0.36 -7.15
CA ALA A 27 12.50 -1.42 -6.53
C ALA A 27 12.77 -2.79 -7.18
N GLU A 28 12.94 -2.84 -8.52
CA GLU A 28 13.30 -4.06 -9.25
C GLU A 28 14.71 -4.54 -8.89
N ALA A 29 15.67 -3.63 -8.79
CA ALA A 29 17.02 -3.96 -8.33
C ALA A 29 17.02 -4.54 -6.91
N VAL A 30 16.22 -3.97 -6.01
CA VAL A 30 16.00 -4.49 -4.65
C VAL A 30 15.33 -5.86 -4.67
N ASN A 31 14.31 -6.05 -5.50
CA ASN A 31 13.61 -7.32 -5.65
C ASN A 31 14.55 -8.44 -6.14
N GLY A 32 15.46 -8.13 -7.06
CA GLY A 32 16.46 -9.08 -7.57
C GLY A 32 17.54 -9.47 -6.56
N HIS A 33 17.66 -8.77 -5.43
CA HIS A 33 18.74 -8.99 -4.46
C HIS A 33 18.39 -10.12 -3.48
N VAL A 34 19.02 -11.29 -3.63
CA VAL A 34 18.68 -12.51 -2.86
C VAL A 34 19.01 -12.45 -1.36
N SER A 35 20.00 -11.66 -0.96
CA SER A 35 20.43 -11.59 0.45
C SER A 35 19.88 -10.38 1.21
N LEU A 36 19.09 -9.53 0.55
CA LEU A 36 18.56 -8.32 1.18
C LEU A 36 17.31 -8.69 1.98
N LEU A 37 17.41 -8.60 3.30
CA LEU A 37 16.32 -9.00 4.20
C LEU A 37 15.32 -7.86 4.43
N ALA A 38 15.77 -6.61 4.38
CA ALA A 38 14.91 -5.46 4.61
C ALA A 38 15.50 -4.19 4.04
N ILE A 39 14.64 -3.22 3.76
CA ILE A 39 15.00 -1.88 3.32
C ILE A 39 14.24 -0.85 4.16
N THR A 40 14.88 0.28 4.46
CA THR A 40 14.21 1.42 5.11
C THR A 40 13.87 2.46 4.05
N LEU A 41 12.60 2.81 3.97
CA LEU A 41 12.04 3.76 2.99
C LEU A 41 11.25 4.84 3.74
N ASP A 42 10.39 5.57 3.02
CA ASP A 42 9.47 6.53 3.61
C ASP A 42 8.56 5.85 4.64
N GLY A 43 8.55 6.40 5.85
CA GLY A 43 7.69 5.90 6.91
C GLY A 43 8.21 4.70 7.68
N GLY A 44 9.12 3.88 7.15
CA GLY A 44 9.64 2.78 7.95
C GLY A 44 10.43 1.70 7.22
N LYS A 45 10.65 0.60 7.95
CA LYS A 45 11.37 -0.59 7.49
C LYS A 45 10.39 -1.57 6.84
N LEU A 46 10.70 -1.99 5.62
CA LEU A 46 10.00 -2.99 4.84
C LEU A 46 10.80 -4.30 4.83
N PRO A 47 10.23 -5.45 5.24
CA PRO A 47 10.90 -6.75 5.19
C PRO A 47 10.84 -7.30 3.75
N VAL A 48 11.94 -7.16 3.00
CA VAL A 48 12.02 -7.49 1.57
C VAL A 48 11.72 -8.96 1.33
N ASP A 49 12.33 -9.82 2.13
CA ASP A 49 12.25 -11.26 2.04
C ASP A 49 10.85 -11.82 2.40
N GLU A 50 10.13 -11.20 3.32
CA GLU A 50 8.74 -11.53 3.63
C GLU A 50 7.78 -11.06 2.53
N VAL A 51 7.98 -9.84 2.02
CA VAL A 51 7.14 -9.25 0.96
C VAL A 51 7.31 -9.97 -0.37
N LYS A 52 8.50 -10.52 -0.66
CA LYS A 52 8.74 -11.42 -1.80
C LYS A 52 8.16 -12.83 -1.59
N GLY A 53 7.80 -13.18 -0.36
CA GLY A 53 7.32 -14.52 0.00
C GLY A 53 8.43 -15.56 0.22
N GLU A 54 9.68 -15.11 0.43
CA GLU A 54 10.87 -15.96 0.58
C GLU A 54 11.11 -16.42 2.03
N ARG A 55 10.84 -15.59 3.08
CA ARG A 55 11.30 -15.89 4.46
C ARG A 55 10.27 -16.35 5.50
N LEU A 56 9.03 -16.67 5.13
CA LEU A 56 8.03 -17.09 6.13
C LEU A 56 7.67 -18.58 6.01
N GLY A 57 8.37 -19.40 6.80
CA GLY A 57 7.92 -20.69 7.32
C GLY A 57 7.98 -21.86 6.33
N GLU A 58 8.61 -22.94 6.78
CA GLU A 58 8.69 -24.21 6.07
C GLU A 58 7.34 -24.61 5.45
N VAL A 59 7.39 -24.75 4.12
CA VAL A 59 6.43 -25.49 3.32
C VAL A 59 6.42 -26.91 3.88
N VAL A 60 5.48 -27.20 4.76
CA VAL A 60 5.13 -28.58 5.10
C VAL A 60 4.44 -29.10 3.85
N LYS A 61 5.14 -29.96 3.09
CA LYS A 61 4.64 -30.58 1.86
C LYS A 61 3.21 -31.10 2.09
N GLY A 62 2.23 -30.51 1.40
CA GLY A 62 0.86 -31.07 1.32
C GLY A 62 -0.26 -30.12 1.74
N GLU A 63 0.01 -29.03 2.46
CA GLU A 63 -1.04 -28.06 2.86
C GLU A 63 -0.79 -26.70 2.21
N LYS A 64 -1.82 -26.14 1.55
CA LYS A 64 -1.83 -24.73 1.13
C LYS A 64 -1.89 -23.86 2.39
N LYS A 65 -0.75 -23.61 3.02
CA LYS A 65 -0.68 -22.67 4.15
C LYS A 65 -1.01 -21.28 3.64
N VAL A 66 -2.09 -20.70 4.14
CA VAL A 66 -2.39 -19.28 4.05
C VAL A 66 -1.17 -18.52 4.60
N ARG A 67 -0.48 -17.70 3.79
CA ARG A 67 0.51 -16.77 4.33
C ARG A 67 -0.12 -15.42 4.60
N PHE A 68 0.02 -15.00 5.85
CA PHE A 68 -0.41 -13.73 6.39
C PHE A 68 0.77 -12.78 6.43
N LEU A 69 0.64 -11.64 5.74
CA LEU A 69 1.64 -10.58 5.68
C LEU A 69 1.07 -9.30 6.32
N ASP A 70 1.60 -8.93 7.48
CA ASP A 70 1.18 -7.73 8.22
C ASP A 70 2.21 -6.61 8.09
N LEU A 71 1.83 -5.59 7.33
CA LEU A 71 2.59 -4.36 7.15
C LEU A 71 1.86 -3.15 7.74
N SER A 72 0.87 -3.38 8.60
CA SER A 72 0.04 -2.34 9.17
C SER A 72 0.79 -1.43 10.15
N LYS A 73 0.34 -0.18 10.30
CA LYS A 73 0.84 0.80 11.28
C LYS A 73 2.36 1.03 11.23
N LYS A 74 2.95 0.98 10.02
CA LYS A 74 4.38 1.20 9.78
C LYS A 74 4.66 2.56 9.16
N THR A 75 3.67 3.47 9.15
CA THR A 75 3.76 4.82 8.54
C THR A 75 4.20 4.82 7.08
N LEU A 76 4.10 3.67 6.38
CA LEU A 76 4.61 3.47 5.02
C LEU A 76 3.92 4.43 4.05
N GLY A 77 4.71 5.11 3.22
CA GLY A 77 4.19 6.08 2.26
C GLY A 77 4.15 5.56 0.83
N PHE A 78 4.07 6.50 -0.11
CA PHE A 78 3.96 6.20 -1.54
C PHE A 78 5.21 5.49 -2.10
N VAL A 79 6.41 5.83 -1.63
CA VAL A 79 7.64 5.18 -2.11
C VAL A 79 7.65 3.71 -1.68
N SER A 80 7.32 3.45 -0.42
CA SER A 80 7.12 2.11 0.11
C SER A 80 6.06 1.34 -0.69
N ALA A 81 4.99 1.99 -1.15
CA ALA A 81 3.98 1.38 -2.00
C ALA A 81 4.52 0.87 -3.34
N ILE A 82 5.43 1.62 -3.98
CA ILE A 82 6.11 1.19 -5.22
C ILE A 82 6.94 -0.06 -4.95
N PHE A 83 7.76 -0.03 -3.91
CA PHE A 83 8.63 -1.17 -3.56
C PHE A 83 7.81 -2.41 -3.19
N MET A 84 6.75 -2.24 -2.39
CA MET A 84 5.83 -3.32 -2.06
C MET A 84 5.17 -3.89 -3.31
N GLY A 85 4.59 -3.06 -4.18
CA GLY A 85 3.96 -3.52 -5.41
C GLY A 85 4.93 -4.31 -6.29
N THR A 86 6.16 -3.83 -6.46
CA THR A 86 7.18 -4.54 -7.26
C THR A 86 7.57 -5.90 -6.65
N MET A 87 7.71 -6.00 -5.33
CA MET A 87 8.08 -7.25 -4.66
C MET A 87 6.92 -8.23 -4.49
N LEU A 88 5.68 -7.73 -4.40
CA LEU A 88 4.47 -8.55 -4.37
C LEU A 88 4.12 -9.12 -5.76
N ASN A 89 4.68 -8.54 -6.83
CA ASN A 89 4.50 -9.05 -8.18
C ASN A 89 5.07 -10.46 -8.32
N GLY A 90 4.20 -11.46 -8.46
CA GLY A 90 4.60 -12.87 -8.49
C GLY A 90 4.73 -13.53 -7.11
N ASN A 91 4.34 -12.86 -6.02
CA ASN A 91 4.24 -13.49 -4.71
C ASN A 91 3.02 -14.42 -4.65
N GLU A 92 3.24 -15.71 -4.89
CA GLU A 92 2.23 -16.79 -4.85
C GLU A 92 1.87 -17.27 -3.44
N ASN A 93 2.57 -16.74 -2.46
CA ASN A 93 2.57 -17.24 -1.10
C ASN A 93 1.58 -16.48 -0.22
N THR A 94 1.45 -15.17 -0.41
CA THR A 94 0.60 -14.30 0.41
C THR A 94 -0.88 -14.44 0.04
N ASN A 95 -1.69 -14.85 1.02
CA ASN A 95 -3.14 -14.95 0.89
C ASN A 95 -3.88 -13.89 1.71
N GLU A 96 -3.24 -13.35 2.73
CA GLU A 96 -3.80 -12.28 3.56
C GLU A 96 -2.79 -11.13 3.67
N LEU A 97 -3.21 -9.93 3.29
CA LEU A 97 -2.38 -8.73 3.31
C LEU A 97 -3.03 -7.64 4.15
N MET A 98 -2.34 -7.22 5.22
CA MET A 98 -2.76 -6.14 6.10
C MET A 98 -1.90 -4.90 5.88
N LEU A 99 -2.51 -3.84 5.36
CA LEU A 99 -1.84 -2.55 5.09
C LEU A 99 -2.39 -1.41 5.95
N HIS A 100 -3.32 -1.69 6.85
CA HIS A 100 -4.09 -0.64 7.51
C HIS A 100 -3.22 0.38 8.27
N SER A 101 -3.71 1.61 8.39
CA SER A 101 -3.04 2.70 9.14
C SER A 101 -1.62 3.03 8.65
N ASN A 102 -1.41 3.03 7.33
CA ASN A 102 -0.22 3.55 6.66
C ASN A 102 -0.57 4.81 5.85
N GLU A 103 0.43 5.53 5.34
CA GLU A 103 0.29 6.79 4.59
C GLU A 103 0.39 6.58 3.07
N LEU A 104 -0.10 5.43 2.58
CA LEU A 104 0.08 4.98 1.20
C LEU A 104 -0.62 5.88 0.17
N LYS A 105 -1.73 6.52 0.57
CA LYS A 105 -2.65 7.28 -0.28
C LYS A 105 -3.29 6.39 -1.38
N PRO A 106 -4.41 6.80 -2.02
CA PRO A 106 -5.08 5.91 -2.97
C PRO A 106 -4.21 5.51 -4.17
N VAL A 107 -3.33 6.40 -4.65
CA VAL A 107 -2.38 6.08 -5.74
C VAL A 107 -1.42 4.95 -5.33
N GLY A 108 -0.86 5.01 -4.12
CA GLY A 108 0.05 3.97 -3.62
C GLY A 108 -0.67 2.64 -3.43
N VAL A 109 -1.87 2.65 -2.83
CA VAL A 109 -2.69 1.44 -2.69
C VAL A 109 -3.03 0.85 -4.05
N THR A 110 -3.40 1.69 -5.03
CA THR A 110 -3.69 1.23 -6.41
C THR A 110 -2.48 0.55 -7.04
N PHE A 111 -1.28 1.10 -6.84
CA PHE A 111 -0.04 0.52 -7.34
C PHE A 111 0.19 -0.89 -6.76
N ILE A 112 -0.01 -1.06 -5.45
CA ILE A 112 0.09 -2.36 -4.78
C ILE A 112 -0.94 -3.33 -5.34
N VAL A 113 -2.22 -2.94 -5.34
CA VAL A 113 -3.35 -3.81 -5.73
C VAL A 113 -3.19 -4.34 -7.15
N LYS A 114 -2.73 -3.52 -8.09
CA LYS A 114 -2.46 -3.94 -9.48
C LYS A 114 -1.36 -4.99 -9.63
N ARG A 115 -0.57 -5.25 -8.59
CA ARG A 115 0.52 -6.23 -8.58
C ARG A 115 0.23 -7.45 -7.73
N LEU A 116 -0.88 -7.45 -6.99
CA LEU A 116 -1.33 -8.62 -6.23
C LEU A 116 -1.79 -9.72 -7.18
N LEU A 117 -1.47 -10.96 -6.83
CA LEU A 117 -1.99 -12.09 -7.59
C LEU A 117 -3.48 -12.31 -7.30
N PRO A 118 -4.26 -12.83 -8.26
CA PRO A 118 -5.68 -13.11 -8.07
C PRO A 118 -6.00 -14.11 -6.96
N SER A 119 -5.00 -14.82 -6.40
CA SER A 119 -5.15 -15.79 -5.32
C SER A 119 -5.37 -15.17 -3.93
N LEU A 120 -5.13 -13.85 -3.78
CA LEU A 120 -5.30 -13.16 -2.49
C LEU A 120 -6.74 -13.28 -1.98
N LYS A 121 -6.89 -13.61 -0.69
CA LYS A 121 -8.17 -13.87 -0.02
C LYS A 121 -8.61 -12.74 0.88
N THR A 122 -7.67 -12.12 1.59
CA THR A 122 -7.98 -11.02 2.50
C THR A 122 -7.10 -9.81 2.21
N LEU A 123 -7.73 -8.64 2.12
CA LEU A 123 -7.06 -7.35 1.99
C LEU A 123 -7.63 -6.37 3.02
N ASP A 124 -6.76 -5.78 3.83
CA ASP A 124 -7.11 -4.64 4.71
C ASP A 124 -6.32 -3.39 4.29
N ILE A 125 -7.05 -2.41 3.77
CA ILE A 125 -6.56 -1.09 3.35
C ILE A 125 -7.26 0.03 4.12
N SER A 126 -7.80 -0.26 5.31
CA SER A 126 -8.41 0.76 6.15
C SER A 126 -7.40 1.78 6.65
N ASN A 127 -7.79 3.05 6.73
CA ASN A 127 -6.98 4.17 7.13
C ASN A 127 -5.67 4.31 6.31
N THR A 128 -5.71 3.97 5.00
CA THR A 128 -4.60 4.21 4.07
C THR A 128 -4.93 5.23 2.99
N ILE A 129 -6.22 5.53 2.81
CA ILE A 129 -6.76 6.37 1.73
C ILE A 129 -6.93 7.82 2.21
N THR A 130 -7.16 8.03 3.50
CA THR A 130 -7.37 9.35 4.08
C THR A 130 -6.05 10.07 4.37
N ASN A 131 -5.95 11.34 3.97
CA ASN A 131 -4.83 12.24 4.30
C ASN A 131 -4.91 12.73 5.75
N GLN A 132 -5.28 11.87 6.70
CA GLN A 132 -5.16 12.23 8.11
C GLN A 132 -3.68 12.16 8.45
N GLN A 133 -2.98 13.30 8.35
CA GLN A 133 -1.75 13.50 9.11
C GLN A 133 -2.11 13.19 10.55
N LYS A 134 -1.76 11.99 11.03
CA LYS A 134 -1.82 11.70 12.45
C LYS A 134 -0.86 12.69 13.07
N GLU A 135 -1.39 13.64 13.83
CA GLU A 135 -0.56 14.46 14.69
C GLU A 135 0.35 13.50 15.45
N ALA A 136 1.66 13.59 15.18
CA ALA A 136 2.63 12.88 15.97
C ALA A 136 2.37 13.31 17.42
N LYS A 137 1.95 12.36 18.27
CA LYS A 137 1.86 12.59 19.72
C LYS A 137 3.29 12.71 20.25
N GLY A 138 3.92 13.84 19.98
CA GLY A 138 5.16 14.28 20.58
C GLY A 138 4.82 15.11 21.80
N ASP A 139 5.13 14.59 22.98
CA ASP A 139 5.23 15.39 24.18
C ASP A 139 6.22 16.54 23.94
N LYS A 140 5.70 17.76 23.77
CA LYS A 140 6.21 19.00 24.36
C LYS A 140 5.47 20.22 23.80
N LYS A 141 4.91 21.00 24.73
CA LYS A 141 4.46 22.38 24.53
C LYS A 141 5.55 23.19 23.83
N ALA A 142 5.29 23.61 22.60
CA ALA A 142 5.94 24.77 21.97
C ALA A 142 4.95 25.41 21.02
N ASP A 143 5.09 26.72 20.87
CA ASP A 143 4.07 27.67 20.45
C ASP A 143 3.36 27.39 19.12
N ARG A 144 2.09 27.79 19.17
CA ARG A 144 1.06 27.69 18.16
C ARG A 144 1.44 28.45 16.87
N LYS A 145 1.71 27.69 15.82
CA LYS A 145 1.21 28.02 14.48
C LYS A 145 0.62 26.74 13.88
N THR A 146 -0.59 26.43 14.32
CA THR A 146 -1.49 25.45 13.70
C THR A 146 -1.66 25.84 12.24
N VAL A 147 -0.83 25.28 11.37
CA VAL A 147 -1.19 25.07 9.97
C VAL A 147 -2.28 24.02 10.06
N VAL A 148 -3.53 24.47 10.10
CA VAL A 148 -4.67 23.60 9.84
C VAL A 148 -4.43 23.11 8.42
N GLY A 149 -3.81 21.95 8.29
CA GLY A 149 -3.56 21.34 6.99
C GLY A 149 -4.91 21.23 6.33
N ALA A 150 -5.14 22.03 5.28
CA ALA A 150 -6.33 21.91 4.47
C ALA A 150 -6.48 20.42 4.18
N ALA A 151 -7.64 19.83 4.51
CA ALA A 151 -7.94 18.47 4.13
C ALA A 151 -7.65 18.40 2.63
N VAL A 152 -6.53 17.77 2.26
CA VAL A 152 -6.17 17.63 0.86
C VAL A 152 -7.19 16.64 0.33
N THR A 153 -8.25 17.18 -0.27
CA THR A 153 -9.32 16.42 -0.87
C THR A 153 -8.66 15.46 -1.85
N VAL A 154 -8.76 14.18 -1.55
CA VAL A 154 -8.30 13.13 -2.46
C VAL A 154 -9.09 13.29 -3.77
N PRO A 155 -8.43 13.38 -4.94
CA PRO A 155 -9.16 13.47 -6.20
C PRO A 155 -10.05 12.23 -6.38
N PRO A 156 -11.34 12.39 -6.74
CA PRO A 156 -12.26 11.27 -6.89
C PRO A 156 -11.76 10.18 -7.85
N GLU A 157 -11.08 10.59 -8.91
CA GLU A 157 -10.48 9.67 -9.90
C GLU A 157 -9.47 8.70 -9.27
N GLN A 158 -8.69 9.13 -8.27
CA GLN A 158 -7.73 8.24 -7.61
C GLN A 158 -8.45 7.14 -6.81
N VAL A 159 -9.59 7.48 -6.21
CA VAL A 159 -10.41 6.51 -5.49
C VAL A 159 -11.13 5.58 -6.47
N GLU A 160 -11.66 6.10 -7.58
CA GLU A 160 -12.26 5.29 -8.64
C GLU A 160 -11.25 4.29 -9.24
N ASN A 161 -10.02 4.74 -9.51
CA ASN A 161 -8.94 3.88 -10.02
C ASN A 161 -8.54 2.79 -9.02
N LEU A 162 -8.54 3.10 -7.72
CA LEU A 162 -8.30 2.13 -6.66
C LEU A 162 -9.39 1.05 -6.69
N TRP A 163 -10.66 1.44 -6.71
CA TRP A 163 -11.76 0.47 -6.70
C TRP A 163 -11.79 -0.38 -7.96
N ALA A 164 -11.53 0.21 -9.13
CA ALA A 164 -11.36 -0.53 -10.37
C ALA A 164 -10.27 -1.61 -10.22
N ALA A 165 -9.12 -1.28 -9.63
CA ALA A 165 -8.06 -2.25 -9.37
C ALA A 165 -8.48 -3.34 -8.38
N VAL A 166 -9.16 -2.99 -7.28
CA VAL A 166 -9.65 -3.97 -6.29
C VAL A 166 -10.63 -4.96 -6.92
N THR A 167 -11.48 -4.53 -7.87
CA THR A 167 -12.41 -5.44 -8.56
C THR A 167 -11.72 -6.49 -9.43
N THR A 168 -10.43 -6.34 -9.73
CA THR A 168 -9.64 -7.35 -10.46
C THR A 168 -9.21 -8.52 -9.58
N LEU A 169 -9.30 -8.40 -8.25
CA LEU A 169 -8.97 -9.45 -7.28
C LEU A 169 -10.10 -10.49 -7.20
N GLY A 170 -10.23 -11.33 -8.23
CA GLY A 170 -11.37 -12.23 -8.40
C GLY A 170 -11.53 -13.33 -7.34
N SER A 171 -10.51 -13.61 -6.51
CA SER A 171 -10.62 -14.58 -5.41
C SER A 171 -10.71 -13.95 -4.02
N LEU A 172 -10.83 -12.62 -3.94
CA LEU A 172 -10.91 -11.90 -2.67
C LEU A 172 -12.22 -12.27 -1.97
N GLU A 173 -12.11 -12.66 -0.70
CA GLU A 173 -13.22 -13.07 0.16
C GLU A 173 -13.50 -11.97 1.20
N LYS A 174 -12.45 -11.30 1.68
CA LYS A 174 -12.57 -10.25 2.69
C LYS A 174 -11.83 -8.98 2.28
N LEU A 175 -12.57 -7.88 2.23
CA LEU A 175 -12.03 -6.53 2.07
C LEU A 175 -12.39 -5.67 3.29
N THR A 176 -11.37 -5.08 3.92
CA THR A 176 -11.55 -4.07 4.97
C THR A 176 -11.08 -2.72 4.44
N MET A 177 -11.94 -1.70 4.55
CA MET A 177 -11.74 -0.36 4.00
C MET A 177 -12.49 0.69 4.82
N ASP A 178 -12.16 1.97 4.64
CA ASP A 178 -12.83 3.06 5.38
C ASP A 178 -14.28 3.23 4.93
N ARG A 179 -15.17 3.41 5.92
CA ARG A 179 -16.63 3.51 5.72
C ARG A 179 -17.01 4.65 4.76
N ASP A 180 -16.27 5.74 4.78
CA ASP A 180 -16.61 6.95 4.02
C ASP A 180 -16.44 6.77 2.51
N HIS A 181 -15.59 5.83 2.08
CA HIS A 181 -15.36 5.56 0.66
C HIS A 181 -16.38 4.61 0.03
N LEU A 182 -17.30 4.01 0.81
CA LEU A 182 -18.37 3.16 0.28
C LEU A 182 -19.31 3.91 -0.68
N LYS A 183 -19.50 5.22 -0.48
CA LYS A 183 -20.35 6.07 -1.33
C LYS A 183 -19.73 6.38 -2.69
N GLU A 184 -18.41 6.20 -2.81
CA GLU A 184 -17.62 6.56 -4.00
C GLU A 184 -17.49 5.37 -4.96
N ILE A 185 -17.93 4.19 -4.54
CA ILE A 185 -17.89 2.97 -5.35
C ILE A 185 -19.11 2.94 -6.29
N LYS A 186 -18.94 3.48 -7.50
CA LYS A 186 -19.96 3.41 -8.57
C LYS A 186 -20.28 1.96 -8.98
N ASP A 187 -19.31 1.07 -8.84
CA ASP A 187 -19.38 -0.35 -9.19
C ASP A 187 -19.65 -1.26 -7.98
N LEU A 188 -20.36 -0.78 -6.95
CA LEU A 188 -20.60 -1.56 -5.73
C LEU A 188 -21.19 -2.94 -6.05
N GLY A 189 -22.04 -3.04 -7.06
CA GLY A 189 -22.61 -4.29 -7.57
C GLY A 189 -21.57 -5.33 -8.02
N LYS A 190 -20.43 -4.91 -8.56
CA LYS A 190 -19.32 -5.83 -8.92
C LYS A 190 -18.59 -6.31 -7.67
N MET A 191 -18.48 -5.48 -6.64
CA MET A 191 -17.89 -5.84 -5.35
C MET A 191 -18.82 -6.68 -4.45
N LEU A 192 -20.13 -6.65 -4.67
CA LEU A 192 -21.09 -7.54 -3.97
C LEU A 192 -20.93 -9.03 -4.37
N SER A 193 -20.10 -9.33 -5.36
CA SER A 193 -19.72 -10.71 -5.71
C SER A 193 -18.63 -11.30 -4.79
N LEU A 194 -18.01 -10.46 -3.93
CA LEU A 194 -17.14 -10.90 -2.84
C LEU A 194 -17.99 -11.65 -1.82
N LYS A 195 -17.77 -12.96 -1.69
CA LYS A 195 -18.56 -13.87 -0.84
C LYS A 195 -18.07 -13.89 0.60
#